data_AF-A0A928EGR4-F1
#
_entry.id   AF-A0A928EGR4-F1
#
_cell.length_a   1.000
_cell.length_b   1.000
_cell.length_c   1.000
_cell.angle_alpha   90.00
_cell.angle_beta   90.00
_cell.angle_gamma   90.00
#
_symmetry.space_group_name_H-M   'P 1'
#
loop_
_entity.id
_entity.type
_entity.pdbx_description
1 polymer ?
#
loop_
_entity_poly.entity_id
_entity_poly.type
_entity_poly.pdbx_seq_one_letter_code
_entity_poly.pdbx_strand_id
1 'polypeptide(L)'
;MPLKLYLALLWVSSGGKHTTDFEAAKWAEVLALAPETGAQRVRKAIATLANLGLISVEARPGKATVVTLLHDSGSGRPYSLPKGTPEADRYFNLAPRLWTKGLVQNLGTAGLAMLLILTEEVRGKNRPLWWSPSVFESRFHISQDTRTKGMKELVDRKLVVERSLIVSPNPSKKSKFSESRRRKAYLLINEAAPSRT
;
A
#
# COMPACT_ATOMS: atom_id res chain seq x y z
N MET A 1 7.82 -0.21 -7.66
CA MET A 1 8.50 -1.52 -7.48
C MET A 1 8.89 -1.79 -6.04
N PRO A 2 9.61 -0.90 -5.33
CA PRO A 2 10.04 -1.14 -3.94
C PRO A 2 8.87 -1.52 -3.00
N LEU A 3 7.75 -0.80 -3.10
CA LEU A 3 6.55 -1.09 -2.31
C LEU A 3 6.04 -2.54 -2.48
N LYS A 4 5.97 -3.04 -3.71
CA LYS A 4 5.51 -4.41 -3.97
C LYS A 4 6.44 -5.45 -3.35
N LEU A 5 7.75 -5.25 -3.55
CA LEU A 5 8.75 -6.15 -3.00
C LEU A 5 8.68 -6.16 -1.47
N TYR A 6 8.52 -4.99 -0.85
CA TYR A 6 8.41 -4.88 0.60
C TYR A 6 7.18 -5.61 1.16
N LEU A 7 6.00 -5.46 0.55
CA LEU A 7 4.83 -6.23 0.97
C LEU A 7 5.03 -7.74 0.78
N ALA A 8 5.69 -8.16 -0.29
CA ALA A 8 6.01 -9.58 -0.51
C ALA A 8 7.01 -10.10 0.54
N LEU A 9 8.00 -9.29 0.93
CA LEU A 9 8.93 -9.61 2.00
C LEU A 9 8.23 -9.73 3.36
N LEU A 10 7.32 -8.81 3.69
CA LEU A 10 6.49 -8.89 4.90
C LEU A 10 5.68 -10.18 4.95
N TRP A 11 5.11 -10.59 3.82
CA TRP A 11 4.34 -11.83 3.72
C TRP A 11 5.21 -13.08 3.92
N VAL A 12 6.30 -13.20 3.16
CA VAL A 12 7.17 -14.40 3.15
C VAL A 12 8.03 -14.49 4.41
N SER A 13 8.50 -13.36 4.94
CA SER A 13 9.41 -13.30 6.11
C SER A 13 8.64 -13.09 7.43
N SER A 14 7.34 -13.35 7.46
CA SER A 14 6.51 -13.19 8.65
C SER A 14 6.88 -14.16 9.79
N GLY A 15 7.58 -15.26 9.51
CA GLY A 15 8.02 -16.25 10.49
C GLY A 15 9.50 -16.19 10.88
N GLY A 16 9.86 -16.88 11.97
CA GLY A 16 11.24 -17.15 12.37
C GLY A 16 12.04 -15.89 12.71
N LYS A 17 13.20 -15.72 12.06
CA LYS A 17 14.12 -14.57 12.24
C LYS A 17 13.77 -13.36 11.37
N HIS A 18 12.65 -13.39 10.66
CA HIS A 18 12.25 -12.37 9.69
C HIS A 18 13.28 -12.17 8.55
N THR A 19 13.88 -13.28 8.13
CA THR A 19 14.92 -13.34 7.11
C THR A 19 14.49 -14.17 5.92
N THR A 20 14.94 -13.80 4.72
CA THR A 20 14.86 -14.63 3.51
C THR A 20 16.19 -14.62 2.77
N ASP A 21 16.47 -15.69 2.04
CA ASP A 21 17.68 -15.80 1.22
C ASP A 21 17.36 -16.23 -0.22
N PHE A 22 16.21 -15.79 -0.72
CA PHE A 22 15.84 -16.05 -2.11
C PHE A 22 16.62 -15.17 -3.08
N GLU A 23 17.00 -15.77 -4.20
CA GLU A 23 17.63 -15.05 -5.30
C GLU A 23 16.69 -13.99 -5.91
N ALA A 24 17.28 -12.95 -6.49
CA ALA A 24 16.54 -11.88 -7.13
C ALA A 24 15.63 -12.37 -8.28
N ALA A 25 16.02 -13.45 -8.97
CA ALA A 25 15.21 -14.07 -10.02
C ALA A 25 13.92 -14.69 -9.45
N LYS A 26 14.01 -15.40 -8.33
CA LYS A 26 12.85 -15.99 -7.65
C LYS A 26 11.87 -14.92 -7.16
N TRP A 27 12.38 -13.79 -6.65
CA TRP A 27 11.53 -12.64 -6.34
C TRP A 27 10.88 -12.01 -7.57
N ALA A 28 11.57 -12.00 -8.72
CA ALA A 28 11.00 -11.52 -9.97
C ALA A 28 9.81 -12.38 -10.41
N GLU A 29 9.88 -13.70 -10.25
CA GLU A 29 8.77 -14.63 -10.51
C GLU A 29 7.58 -14.35 -9.58
N VAL A 30 7.82 -14.24 -8.26
CA VAL A 30 6.76 -13.93 -7.27
C VAL A 30 6.06 -12.61 -7.59
N LEU A 31 6.80 -11.64 -8.12
CA LEU A 31 6.30 -10.32 -8.50
C LEU A 31 5.77 -10.25 -9.94
N ALA A 32 5.72 -11.39 -10.66
CA ALA A 32 5.31 -11.51 -12.05
C ALA A 32 6.02 -10.51 -12.99
N LEU A 33 7.35 -10.38 -12.82
CA LEU A 33 8.18 -9.52 -13.65
C LEU A 33 8.73 -10.27 -14.87
N ALA A 34 8.98 -9.54 -15.95
CA ALA A 34 9.63 -10.10 -17.14
C ALA A 34 11.00 -10.69 -16.79
N PRO A 35 11.34 -11.89 -17.29
CA PRO A 35 12.57 -12.60 -16.91
C PRO A 35 13.84 -11.79 -17.21
N GLU A 36 13.88 -11.13 -18.36
CA GLU A 36 15.06 -10.38 -18.85
C GLU A 36 15.48 -9.23 -17.93
N THR A 37 14.52 -8.54 -17.31
CA THR A 37 14.77 -7.32 -16.51
C THR A 37 14.37 -7.45 -15.05
N GLY A 38 13.68 -8.53 -14.69
CA GLY A 38 13.06 -8.73 -13.39
C GLY A 38 14.10 -8.73 -12.25
N ALA A 39 15.16 -9.52 -12.39
CA ALA A 39 16.21 -9.61 -11.38
C ALA A 39 16.90 -8.26 -11.13
N GLN A 40 17.20 -7.49 -12.19
CA GLN A 40 17.81 -6.16 -12.05
C GLN A 40 16.87 -5.18 -11.33
N ARG A 41 15.57 -5.21 -11.65
CA ARG A 41 14.55 -4.38 -11.00
C ARG A 41 14.39 -4.74 -9.52
N VAL A 42 14.47 -6.03 -9.18
CA VAL A 42 14.46 -6.51 -7.78
C VAL A 42 15.70 -6.00 -7.04
N ARG A 43 16.91 -6.14 -7.59
CA ARG A 43 18.14 -5.63 -6.97
C ARG A 43 18.08 -4.13 -6.68
N LYS A 44 17.58 -3.34 -7.64
CA LYS A 44 17.35 -1.89 -7.45
C LYS A 44 16.32 -1.61 -6.34
N ALA A 45 15.27 -2.40 -6.26
CA ALA A 45 14.28 -2.29 -5.20
C ALA A 45 14.86 -2.65 -3.82
N ILE A 46 15.66 -3.72 -3.71
CA ILE A 46 16.39 -4.09 -2.49
C ILE A 46 17.28 -2.93 -2.04
N ALA A 47 18.09 -2.37 -2.95
CA ALA A 47 18.93 -1.22 -2.62
C ALA A 47 18.12 -0.01 -2.11
N THR A 48 16.97 0.26 -2.74
CA THR A 48 16.08 1.33 -2.29
C THR A 48 15.53 1.07 -0.88
N LEU A 49 15.06 -0.15 -0.60
CA LEU A 49 14.52 -0.52 0.71
C LEU A 49 15.59 -0.52 1.81
N ALA A 50 16.81 -0.93 1.48
CA ALA A 50 17.95 -0.86 2.39
C ALA A 50 18.31 0.59 2.74
N ASN A 51 18.34 1.48 1.74
CA ASN A 51 18.57 2.91 1.96
C ASN A 51 17.47 3.59 2.79
N LEU A 52 16.24 3.06 2.74
CA LEU A 52 15.12 3.53 3.57
C LEU A 52 15.13 2.93 4.98
N GLY A 53 16.10 2.07 5.32
CA GLY A 53 16.18 1.42 6.63
C GLY A 53 15.06 0.41 6.90
N LEU A 54 14.41 -0.10 5.85
CA LEU A 54 13.31 -1.07 5.94
C LEU A 54 13.78 -2.53 5.88
N ILE A 55 14.99 -2.75 5.36
CA ILE A 55 15.64 -4.06 5.33
C ILE A 55 17.14 -3.92 5.58
N SER A 56 17.77 -4.97 6.11
CA SER A 56 19.22 -5.15 6.05
C SER A 56 19.56 -6.24 5.04
N VAL A 57 20.75 -6.12 4.46
CA VAL A 57 21.20 -6.97 3.34
C VAL A 57 22.59 -7.50 3.68
N GLU A 58 22.72 -8.82 3.77
CA GLU A 58 23.99 -9.51 4.00
C GLU A 58 24.40 -10.24 2.72
N ALA A 59 25.43 -9.72 2.05
CA ALA A 59 26.00 -10.36 0.88
C ALA A 59 26.85 -11.57 1.30
N ARG A 60 26.60 -12.72 0.68
CA ARG A 60 27.35 -13.96 0.92
C ARG A 60 28.05 -14.38 -0.38
N PRO A 61 29.39 -14.43 -0.43
CA PRO A 61 30.09 -14.87 -1.63
C PRO A 61 29.62 -16.24 -2.10
N GLY A 62 29.26 -16.36 -3.39
CA GLY A 62 28.78 -17.61 -3.99
C GLY A 62 27.41 -18.10 -3.50
N LYS A 63 26.68 -17.32 -2.70
CA LYS A 63 25.34 -17.67 -2.18
C LYS A 63 24.36 -16.53 -2.38
N ALA A 64 23.08 -16.85 -2.28
CA ALA A 64 22.03 -15.85 -2.27
C ALA A 64 22.17 -14.91 -1.06
N THR A 65 21.93 -13.63 -1.34
CA THR A 65 21.93 -12.54 -0.35
C THR A 65 20.85 -12.77 0.69
N VAL A 66 21.19 -12.61 1.97
CA VAL A 66 20.19 -12.66 3.05
C VAL A 66 19.58 -11.28 3.20
N VAL A 67 18.25 -11.21 3.17
CA VAL A 67 17.47 -10.01 3.43
C VAL A 67 16.76 -10.20 4.76
N THR A 68 16.97 -9.26 5.69
CA THR A 68 16.29 -9.25 6.99
C THR A 68 15.36 -8.05 7.07
N LEU A 69 14.13 -8.25 7.53
CA LEU A 69 13.19 -7.14 7.77
C LEU A 69 13.65 -6.27 8.93
N LEU A 70 13.54 -4.95 8.76
CA LEU A 70 13.71 -3.95 9.80
C LEU A 70 12.38 -3.26 10.08
N HIS A 71 12.33 -2.50 11.17
CA HIS A 71 11.13 -1.80 11.62
C HIS A 71 10.62 -0.81 10.56
N ASP A 72 9.32 -0.86 10.29
CA ASP A 72 8.64 -0.19 9.17
C ASP A 72 8.71 1.34 9.21
N SER A 73 9.12 1.91 10.35
CA SER A 73 9.40 3.34 10.49
C SER A 73 10.70 3.80 9.80
N GLY A 74 11.52 2.88 9.28
CA GLY A 74 12.84 3.18 8.73
C GLY A 74 13.92 3.47 9.78
N SER A 75 13.68 3.09 11.05
CA SER A 75 14.61 3.37 12.16
C SER A 75 15.85 2.46 12.18
N GLY A 76 15.88 1.42 11.34
CA GLY A 76 16.94 0.41 11.31
C GLY A 76 16.88 -0.62 12.45
N ARG A 77 15.88 -0.53 13.34
CA ARG A 77 15.68 -1.51 14.42
C ARG A 77 15.21 -2.87 13.88
N PRO A 78 15.43 -3.97 14.60
CA PRO A 78 14.88 -5.27 14.22
C PRO A 78 13.36 -5.20 14.05
N TYR A 79 12.85 -5.88 13.02
CA TYR A 79 11.41 -6.02 12.85
C TYR A 79 10.79 -6.78 14.02
N SER A 80 9.62 -6.34 14.45
CA SER A 80 8.79 -7.02 15.44
C SER A 80 7.36 -7.10 14.92
N LEU A 81 6.70 -8.23 15.17
CA LEU A 81 5.29 -8.37 14.82
C LEU A 81 4.44 -7.30 15.53
N PRO A 82 3.45 -6.72 14.83
CA PRO A 82 2.60 -5.71 15.42
C PRO A 82 1.79 -6.25 16.60
N LYS A 83 1.83 -5.53 17.72
CA LYS A 83 1.06 -5.79 18.95
C LYS A 83 -0.16 -4.88 19.06
N GLY A 84 -0.32 -3.90 18.16
CA GLY A 84 -1.46 -2.98 18.13
C GLY A 84 -1.37 -1.83 19.16
N THR A 85 -0.28 -1.77 19.93
CA THR A 85 0.01 -0.71 20.92
C THR A 85 1.51 -0.44 20.95
N PRO A 86 1.98 0.83 20.93
CA PRO A 86 1.22 2.10 20.87
C PRO A 86 0.57 2.35 19.50
N GLU A 87 -0.06 3.51 19.27
CA GLU A 87 -0.76 3.81 17.99
C GLU A 87 0.14 3.64 16.75
N ALA A 88 1.44 3.90 16.88
CA ALA A 88 2.44 3.67 15.84
C ALA A 88 2.57 2.20 15.39
N ASP A 89 2.05 1.26 16.19
CA ASP A 89 2.08 -0.18 15.95
C ASP A 89 0.69 -0.72 15.54
N ARG A 90 -0.22 0.18 15.12
CA ARG A 90 -1.54 -0.20 14.59
C ARG A 90 -1.47 -0.38 13.08
N TYR A 91 -1.75 -1.60 12.66
CA TYR A 91 -1.84 -1.99 11.26
C TYR A 91 -3.29 -2.21 10.88
N PHE A 92 -3.57 -2.12 9.58
CA PHE A 92 -4.84 -2.54 9.02
C PHE A 92 -4.67 -3.85 8.25
N ASN A 93 -5.69 -4.68 8.28
CA ASN A 93 -5.69 -5.94 7.56
C ASN A 93 -6.03 -5.71 6.08
N LEU A 94 -5.22 -6.29 5.20
CA LEU A 94 -5.58 -6.45 3.80
C LEU A 94 -6.42 -7.71 3.62
N ALA A 95 -7.48 -7.61 2.80
CA ALA A 95 -8.28 -8.78 2.47
C ALA A 95 -7.40 -9.84 1.79
N PRO A 96 -7.35 -11.10 2.28
CA PRO A 96 -6.49 -12.14 1.71
C PRO A 96 -6.74 -12.38 0.20
N ARG A 97 -7.97 -12.11 -0.25
CA ARG A 97 -8.37 -12.23 -1.66
C ARG A 97 -7.61 -11.29 -2.60
N LEU A 98 -7.09 -10.16 -2.11
CA LEU A 98 -6.23 -9.27 -2.88
C LEU A 98 -4.92 -9.96 -3.32
N TRP A 99 -4.42 -10.87 -2.48
CA TRP A 99 -3.22 -11.65 -2.75
C TRP A 99 -3.52 -12.89 -3.59
N THR A 100 -4.54 -13.67 -3.20
CA THR A 100 -4.85 -14.95 -3.86
C THR A 100 -5.41 -14.79 -5.27
N LYS A 101 -6.06 -13.66 -5.59
CA LYS A 101 -6.53 -13.34 -6.95
C LYS A 101 -5.51 -12.60 -7.81
N GLY A 102 -4.27 -12.45 -7.35
CA GLY A 102 -3.22 -11.78 -8.13
C GLY A 102 -3.37 -10.25 -8.23
N LEU A 103 -4.26 -9.62 -7.46
CA LEU A 103 -4.59 -8.20 -7.63
C LEU A 103 -3.42 -7.30 -7.23
N VAL A 104 -2.72 -7.61 -6.13
CA VAL A 104 -1.54 -6.86 -5.68
C VAL A 104 -0.39 -6.94 -6.70
N GLN A 105 -0.19 -8.13 -7.29
CA GLN A 105 0.84 -8.39 -8.31
C GLN A 105 0.54 -7.59 -9.58
N ASN A 106 -0.74 -7.50 -9.96
CA ASN A 106 -1.14 -6.84 -11.19
C ASN A 106 -1.22 -5.31 -11.09
N LEU A 107 -1.44 -4.74 -9.90
CA LEU A 107 -1.54 -3.29 -9.70
C LEU A 107 -0.22 -2.55 -9.97
N GLY A 108 -0.25 -1.35 -10.52
CA GLY A 108 0.90 -0.45 -10.55
C GLY A 108 1.33 0.00 -9.16
N THR A 109 2.48 0.68 -9.06
CA THR A 109 2.93 1.20 -7.74
C THR A 109 1.97 2.27 -7.21
N ALA A 110 1.44 3.12 -8.10
CA ALA A 110 0.45 4.14 -7.76
C ALA A 110 -0.89 3.52 -7.33
N GLY A 111 -1.41 2.53 -8.09
CA GLY A 111 -2.65 1.83 -7.72
C GLY A 111 -2.54 1.11 -6.39
N LEU A 112 -1.41 0.44 -6.13
CA LEU A 112 -1.16 -0.22 -4.86
C LEU A 112 -1.07 0.78 -3.68
N ALA A 113 -0.35 1.89 -3.84
CA ALA A 113 -0.28 2.92 -2.80
C ALA A 113 -1.68 3.49 -2.48
N MET A 114 -2.47 3.79 -3.51
CA MET A 114 -3.85 4.27 -3.32
C MET A 114 -4.76 3.24 -2.67
N LEU A 115 -4.60 1.95 -2.99
CA LEU A 115 -5.35 0.88 -2.34
C LEU A 115 -5.07 0.84 -0.84
N LEU A 116 -3.79 0.87 -0.45
CA LEU A 116 -3.37 0.88 0.96
C LEU A 116 -3.98 2.07 1.72
N ILE A 117 -3.89 3.29 1.15
CA ILE A 117 -4.46 4.50 1.75
C ILE A 117 -5.97 4.37 1.92
N LEU A 118 -6.69 3.90 0.89
CA LEU A 118 -8.14 3.73 0.97
C LEU A 118 -8.52 2.71 2.04
N THR A 119 -7.80 1.58 2.12
CA THR A 119 -8.05 0.54 3.12
C THR A 119 -7.82 1.06 4.55
N GLU A 120 -6.72 1.80 4.77
CA GLU A 120 -6.42 2.44 6.06
C GLU A 120 -7.55 3.39 6.48
N GLU A 121 -7.98 4.26 5.56
CA GLU A 121 -8.94 5.33 5.85
C GLU A 121 -10.39 4.83 6.03
N VAL A 122 -10.71 3.72 5.37
CA VAL A 122 -11.99 3.02 5.55
C VAL A 122 -12.09 2.45 6.96
N ARG A 123 -10.97 2.04 7.60
CA ARG A 123 -10.94 1.45 8.95
C ARG A 123 -11.99 0.34 9.14
N GLY A 124 -12.11 -0.54 8.14
CA GLY A 124 -13.09 -1.63 8.11
C GLY A 124 -14.54 -1.23 7.81
N LYS A 125 -14.86 0.07 7.65
CA LYS A 125 -16.21 0.55 7.35
C LYS A 125 -16.42 0.79 5.86
N ASN A 126 -17.38 0.12 5.25
CA ASN A 126 -17.71 0.34 3.84
C ASN A 126 -18.41 1.71 3.63
N ARG A 127 -17.61 2.77 3.52
CA ARG A 127 -18.07 4.16 3.39
C ARG A 127 -17.31 4.89 2.27
N PRO A 128 -17.95 5.86 1.60
CA PRO A 128 -17.26 6.66 0.60
C PRO A 128 -16.24 7.60 1.27
N LEU A 129 -15.05 7.69 0.71
CA LEU A 129 -13.93 8.51 1.18
C LEU A 129 -13.71 9.71 0.25
N TRP A 130 -13.44 10.87 0.83
CA TRP A 130 -13.11 12.08 0.09
C TRP A 130 -12.05 12.90 0.83
N TRP A 131 -11.11 13.45 0.07
CA TRP A 131 -10.13 14.43 0.53
C TRP A 131 -10.03 15.57 -0.47
N SER A 132 -9.83 16.80 0.03
CA SER A 132 -9.30 17.86 -0.83
C SER A 132 -7.89 17.49 -1.32
N PRO A 133 -7.41 18.05 -2.45
CA PRO A 133 -6.05 17.79 -2.94
C PRO A 133 -4.98 18.15 -1.91
N SER A 134 -5.08 19.32 -1.26
CA SER A 134 -4.10 19.80 -0.28
C SER A 134 -4.02 18.94 0.98
N VAL A 135 -5.17 18.53 1.54
CA VAL A 135 -5.20 17.66 2.72
C VAL A 135 -4.61 16.29 2.40
N PHE A 136 -4.87 15.77 1.20
CA PHE A 136 -4.32 14.49 0.78
C PHE A 136 -2.80 14.54 0.66
N GLU A 137 -2.27 15.54 -0.04
CA GLU A 137 -0.83 15.68 -0.23
C GLU A 137 -0.11 15.94 1.10
N SER A 138 -0.66 16.80 1.97
CA SER A 138 -0.08 17.07 3.29
C SER A 138 -0.08 15.84 4.21
N ARG A 139 -1.07 14.94 4.08
CA ARG A 139 -1.22 13.79 4.97
C ARG A 139 -0.45 12.56 4.50
N PHE A 140 -0.50 12.29 3.20
CA PHE A 140 0.08 11.06 2.62
C PHE A 140 1.40 11.32 1.89
N HIS A 141 1.79 12.57 1.68
CA HIS A 141 2.99 12.95 0.93
C HIS A 141 3.04 12.32 -0.47
N ILE A 142 1.87 12.12 -1.08
CA ILE A 142 1.72 11.59 -2.43
C ILE A 142 1.27 12.71 -3.36
N SER A 143 2.01 12.89 -4.45
CA SER A 143 1.70 13.88 -5.49
C SER A 143 0.33 13.65 -6.13
N GLN A 144 -0.27 14.72 -6.62
CA GLN A 144 -1.56 14.66 -7.31
C GLN A 144 -1.54 13.76 -8.57
N ASP A 145 -0.43 13.73 -9.30
CA ASP A 145 -0.27 12.85 -10.47
C ASP A 145 -0.30 11.37 -10.05
N THR A 146 0.43 11.00 -9.00
CA THR A 146 0.44 9.62 -8.47
C THR A 146 -0.94 9.22 -7.96
N ARG A 147 -1.64 10.12 -7.25
CA ARG A 147 -3.02 9.90 -6.83
C ARG A 147 -3.94 9.66 -8.02
N THR A 148 -3.87 10.51 -9.05
CA THR A 148 -4.76 10.43 -10.23
C THR A 148 -4.54 9.12 -10.99
N LYS A 149 -3.28 8.76 -11.25
CA LYS A 149 -2.92 7.49 -11.90
C LYS A 149 -3.38 6.29 -11.09
N GLY A 150 -3.14 6.29 -9.79
CA GLY A 150 -3.54 5.19 -8.90
C GLY A 150 -5.05 5.03 -8.82
N MET A 151 -5.80 6.12 -8.68
CA MET A 151 -7.27 6.08 -8.64
C MET A 151 -7.87 5.61 -9.96
N LYS A 152 -7.35 6.09 -11.09
CA LYS A 152 -7.77 5.61 -12.42
C LYS A 152 -7.60 4.09 -12.53
N GLU A 153 -6.42 3.59 -12.15
CA GLU A 153 -6.16 2.15 -12.18
C GLU A 153 -7.12 1.34 -11.31
N LEU A 154 -7.43 1.81 -10.09
CA LEU A 154 -8.36 1.13 -9.19
C LEU A 154 -9.81 1.12 -9.72
N VAL A 155 -10.24 2.19 -10.40
CA VAL A 155 -11.54 2.26 -11.07
C VAL A 155 -11.59 1.31 -12.27
N ASP A 156 -10.57 1.35 -13.13
CA ASP A 156 -10.48 0.48 -14.32
C ASP A 156 -10.50 -1.01 -13.94
N ARG A 157 -9.91 -1.36 -12.78
CA ARG A 157 -9.90 -2.73 -12.22
C ARG A 157 -11.12 -3.08 -11.37
N LYS A 158 -12.13 -2.20 -11.29
CA LYS A 158 -13.36 -2.40 -10.50
C LYS A 158 -13.09 -2.71 -9.02
N LEU A 159 -12.06 -2.10 -8.45
CA LEU A 159 -11.76 -2.14 -7.01
C LEU A 159 -12.34 -0.92 -6.27
N VAL A 160 -12.58 0.17 -7.01
CA VAL A 160 -13.16 1.41 -6.51
C VAL A 160 -14.27 1.89 -7.45
N VAL A 161 -15.31 2.50 -6.90
CA VAL A 161 -16.27 3.31 -7.68
C VAL A 161 -16.24 4.77 -7.24
N GLU A 162 -16.41 5.67 -8.20
CA GLU A 162 -16.66 7.09 -7.91
C GLU A 162 -18.15 7.29 -7.55
N ARG A 163 -18.39 8.03 -6.47
CA ARG A 163 -19.71 8.48 -6.04
C ARG A 163 -19.73 10.01 -5.97
N SER A 164 -20.84 10.62 -6.37
CA SER A 164 -21.05 12.05 -6.16
C SER A 164 -21.70 12.23 -4.79
N LEU A 165 -20.97 12.82 -3.84
CA LEU A 165 -21.51 13.18 -2.52
C LEU A 165 -21.84 14.66 -2.49
N ILE A 166 -22.98 14.99 -1.89
CA ILE A 166 -23.33 16.36 -1.54
C ILE A 166 -22.65 16.66 -0.20
N VAL A 167 -21.66 17.54 -0.22
CA VAL A 167 -21.03 18.02 1.00
C VAL A 167 -21.75 19.31 1.39
N SER A 168 -22.50 19.25 2.50
CA SER A 168 -23.09 20.46 3.08
C SER A 168 -21.96 21.34 3.61
N PRO A 169 -21.96 22.65 3.31
CA PRO A 169 -20.99 23.54 3.92
C PRO A 169 -21.26 23.60 5.44
N ASN A 170 -20.19 23.43 6.21
CA ASN A 170 -20.04 23.70 7.65
C ASN A 170 -21.28 23.47 8.55
N PRO A 171 -21.29 22.46 9.45
CA PRO A 171 -22.42 22.17 10.34
C PRO A 171 -22.81 23.33 11.28
N SER A 172 -21.94 24.33 11.46
CA SER A 172 -22.15 25.49 12.33
C SER A 172 -22.84 26.70 11.65
N LYS A 173 -23.01 26.72 10.31
CA LYS A 173 -23.73 27.77 9.59
C LYS A 173 -24.93 27.20 8.83
N LYS A 174 -26.04 26.96 9.55
CA LYS A 174 -27.32 26.59 8.95
C LYS A 174 -27.99 27.81 8.28
N SER A 175 -27.51 28.20 7.10
CA SER A 175 -28.27 29.11 6.23
C SER A 175 -29.13 28.27 5.27
N LYS A 176 -30.41 28.63 5.13
CA LYS A 176 -31.34 27.99 4.16
C LYS A 176 -30.91 28.13 2.69
N PHE A 177 -29.90 28.97 2.41
CA PHE A 177 -29.34 29.25 1.09
C PHE A 177 -27.92 28.72 0.90
N SER A 178 -27.49 27.74 1.69
CA SER A 178 -26.11 27.25 1.57
C SER A 178 -25.91 26.46 0.27
N GLU A 179 -25.01 26.94 -0.59
CA GLU A 179 -24.66 26.29 -1.85
C GLU A 179 -24.06 24.91 -1.58
N SER A 180 -24.78 23.85 -1.99
CA SER A 180 -24.33 22.49 -1.78
C SER A 180 -23.27 22.12 -2.85
N ARG A 181 -22.06 21.74 -2.42
CA ARG A 181 -20.99 21.37 -3.36
C ARG A 181 -20.97 19.85 -3.55
N ARG A 182 -21.08 19.41 -4.79
CA ARG A 182 -20.87 18.01 -5.17
C ARG A 182 -19.38 17.70 -5.19
N ARG A 183 -18.99 16.61 -4.53
CA ARG A 183 -17.61 16.12 -4.46
C ARG A 183 -17.56 14.65 -4.91
N LYS A 184 -16.51 14.30 -5.66
CA LYS A 184 -16.23 12.90 -6.02
C LYS A 184 -15.67 12.17 -4.81
N ALA A 185 -16.41 11.24 -4.25
CA ALA A 185 -15.93 10.33 -3.22
C ALA A 185 -15.70 8.93 -3.78
N TYR A 186 -14.88 8.15 -3.09
CA TYR A 186 -14.42 6.85 -3.56
C TYR A 186 -14.86 5.77 -2.60
N LEU A 187 -15.50 4.73 -3.13
CA LEU A 187 -15.97 3.60 -2.35
C LEU A 187 -15.24 2.33 -2.79
N LEU A 188 -14.64 1.62 -1.84
CA LEU A 188 -14.05 0.31 -2.08
C LEU A 188 -15.14 -0.72 -2.38
N ILE A 189 -14.95 -1.52 -3.42
CA ILE A 189 -15.92 -2.52 -3.88
C ILE A 189 -15.24 -3.87 -4.17
N ASN A 190 -16.05 -4.91 -4.36
CA ASN A 190 -15.61 -6.25 -4.72
C ASN A 190 -14.52 -6.78 -3.76
N GLU A 191 -13.40 -7.24 -4.30
CA GLU A 191 -12.27 -7.82 -3.55
C GLU A 191 -11.53 -6.82 -2.66
N ALA A 192 -11.74 -5.52 -2.89
CA ALA A 192 -11.17 -4.46 -2.07
C ALA A 192 -12.14 -3.95 -1.00
N ALA A 193 -13.40 -4.40 -1.00
CA ALA A 193 -14.35 -4.04 0.04
C ALA A 193 -13.86 -4.56 1.41
N PRO A 194 -14.01 -3.79 2.49
CA PRO A 194 -13.62 -4.25 3.81
C PRO A 194 -14.40 -5.52 4.17
N SER A 195 -13.68 -6.54 4.61
CA SER A 195 -14.27 -7.76 5.17
C SER A 195 -15.11 -7.38 6.39
N ARG A 196 -16.36 -7.84 6.44
CA ARG A 196 -17.15 -7.83 7.68
C ARG A 196 -16.45 -8.75 8.67
N THR A 197 -15.67 -8.16 9.57
CA THR A 197 -15.30 -8.80 10.85
C THR A 197 -16.53 -8.97 11.70
#